data_AF-G7W8B4-F1
#
_entry.id   AF-G7W8B4-F1
#
_cell.length_a   1.000
_cell.length_b   1.000
_cell.length_c   1.000
_cell.angle_alpha   90.00
_cell.angle_beta   90.00
_cell.angle_gamma   90.00
#
_symmetry.space_group_name_H-M   'P 1'
#
loop_
_entity.id
_entity.type
_entity.pdbx_description
1 polymer ?
#
loop_
_entity_poly.entity_id
_entity_poly.type
_entity_poly.pdbx_seq_one_letter_code
_entity_poly.pdbx_strand_id
1 'polypeptide(L)'
;MYLLVLKNVILNTSETERVICMIWPIRGPVPGVYYANARLMQVVSDEVSGDLRIRAVFDEREERELVYEGMYYSQLDESSVGFVVTLAAEITPAQLIEPEYRQAAARLYDDCGADDAFLRDMHKRGSRLFIHYTDKGGYLVLAKRLIWEKQETSQKAGENTNRTSSG
;
A
#
# COMPACT_ATOMS: atom_id res chain seq x y z
N MET A 1 31.37 -1.27 7.23
CA MET A 1 31.69 -2.69 6.99
C MET A 1 31.07 -3.53 8.07
N TYR A 2 29.81 -3.94 7.88
CA TYR A 2 29.20 -5.07 8.58
C TYR A 2 28.34 -5.82 7.55
N LEU A 3 29.02 -6.74 6.88
CA LEU A 3 28.47 -7.89 6.20
C LEU A 3 28.06 -8.92 7.27
N LEU A 4 27.11 -9.82 6.96
CA LEU A 4 26.44 -10.82 7.82
C LEU A 4 25.24 -10.21 8.58
N VAL A 5 23.99 -10.60 8.28
CA VAL A 5 23.47 -11.96 8.39
C VAL A 5 22.47 -12.28 7.28
N LEU A 6 22.95 -12.88 6.18
CA LEU A 6 22.13 -13.68 5.25
C LEU A 6 22.90 -14.98 4.99
N LYS A 7 22.88 -15.88 5.98
CA LYS A 7 23.28 -17.28 5.80
C LYS A 7 22.31 -18.17 6.55
N ASN A 8 21.88 -19.22 5.86
CA ASN A 8 20.80 -20.17 6.17
C ASN A 8 19.43 -19.60 5.77
N VAL A 9 18.75 -20.13 4.77
CA VAL A 9 18.34 -21.54 4.66
C VAL A 9 18.28 -21.95 3.18
N ILE A 10 19.13 -22.89 2.76
CA ILE A 10 18.92 -23.69 1.55
C ILE A 10 18.35 -25.03 1.99
N LEU A 11 17.12 -25.27 1.55
CA LEU A 11 16.44 -26.51 1.15
C LEU A 11 17.01 -27.86 1.66
N ASN A 12 16.16 -28.60 2.36
CA ASN A 12 16.17 -30.07 2.28
C ASN A 12 14.73 -30.61 2.18
N THR A 13 14.60 -31.65 1.37
CA THR A 13 13.41 -32.27 0.76
C THR A 13 12.41 -32.93 1.71
N SER A 14 11.10 -32.75 1.46
CA SER A 14 10.09 -33.82 1.25
C SER A 14 8.67 -33.22 1.24
N GLU A 15 7.85 -33.64 0.27
CA GLU A 15 6.44 -33.28 0.11
C GLU A 15 5.63 -33.45 1.40
N THR A 16 5.08 -32.35 1.92
CA THR A 16 3.73 -32.29 2.50
C THR A 16 3.35 -30.82 2.61
N GLU A 17 2.15 -30.47 2.16
CA GLU A 17 1.54 -29.16 2.30
C GLU A 17 1.76 -28.60 3.70
N ARG A 18 2.60 -27.58 3.80
CA ARG A 18 2.66 -26.70 4.96
C ARG A 18 2.38 -25.32 4.44
N VAL A 19 1.12 -24.92 4.57
CA VAL A 19 0.74 -23.51 4.70
C VAL A 19 1.65 -22.96 5.80
N ILE A 20 2.71 -22.25 5.41
CA ILE A 20 3.54 -21.50 6.34
C ILE A 20 2.67 -20.32 6.74
N CYS A 21 1.78 -20.57 7.70
CA CYS A 21 1.23 -19.54 8.54
C CYS A 21 2.44 -18.94 9.25
N MET A 22 2.91 -17.79 8.73
CA MET A 22 3.98 -17.02 9.34
C MET A 22 3.45 -16.54 10.70
N ILE A 23 3.62 -17.39 11.71
CA ILE A 23 3.42 -17.05 13.12
C ILE A 23 4.46 -15.97 13.42
N TRP A 24 3.96 -14.74 13.49
CA TRP A 24 4.68 -13.51 13.75
C TRP A 24 5.23 -13.51 15.19
N PRO A 25 6.53 -13.29 15.42
CA PRO A 25 6.98 -12.74 16.68
C PRO A 25 7.85 -11.51 16.38
N ILE A 26 7.28 -10.49 15.71
CA ILE A 26 7.87 -9.16 15.82
C ILE A 26 7.30 -8.56 17.10
N ARG A 27 8.20 -8.32 18.05
CA ARG A 27 7.95 -7.68 19.33
C ARG A 27 7.24 -6.34 19.11
N GLY A 28 5.93 -6.29 19.37
CA GLY A 28 5.13 -5.06 19.43
C GLY A 28 4.91 -4.36 18.07
N PRO A 29 3.96 -3.41 18.01
CA PRO A 29 3.68 -2.67 16.79
C PRO A 29 4.86 -1.75 16.49
N VAL A 30 5.54 -1.96 15.35
CA VAL A 30 6.50 -0.99 14.83
C VAL A 30 5.69 0.25 14.39
N PRO A 31 5.96 1.45 14.94
CA PRO A 31 5.33 2.67 14.46
C PRO A 31 5.58 2.81 12.95
N GLY A 32 4.53 3.03 12.18
CA GLY A 32 4.64 3.31 10.74
C GLY A 32 4.34 2.14 9.81
N VAL A 33 4.06 0.90 10.26
CA VAL A 33 3.50 -0.12 9.35
C VAL A 33 1.99 0.03 9.26
N TYR A 34 1.45 0.19 8.06
CA TYR A 34 0.02 0.39 7.83
C TYR A 34 -0.66 -0.92 7.41
N TYR A 35 -0.15 -1.59 6.39
CA TYR A 35 -0.73 -2.84 5.91
C TYR A 35 0.24 -3.75 5.18
N ALA A 36 -0.20 -4.98 4.93
CA ALA A 36 0.51 -6.01 4.20
C ALA A 36 -0.48 -6.89 3.43
N ASN A 37 0.04 -7.71 2.51
CA ASN A 37 -0.70 -8.72 1.75
C ASN A 37 -1.99 -8.19 1.09
N ALA A 38 -1.87 -7.06 0.41
CA ALA A 38 -2.99 -6.41 -0.25
C ALA A 38 -2.83 -6.45 -1.77
N ARG A 39 -3.83 -6.95 -2.49
CA ARG A 39 -3.88 -6.86 -3.95
C ARG A 39 -4.61 -5.59 -4.35
N LEU A 40 -3.99 -4.77 -5.18
CA LEU A 40 -4.61 -3.54 -5.69
C LEU A 40 -5.64 -3.90 -6.77
N MET A 41 -6.90 -3.59 -6.52
CA MET A 41 -8.00 -3.86 -7.46
C MET A 41 -8.37 -2.64 -8.28
N GLN A 42 -8.21 -1.45 -7.69
CA GLN A 42 -8.45 -0.18 -8.34
C GLN A 42 -7.55 0.89 -7.71
N VAL A 43 -7.05 1.81 -8.51
CA VAL A 43 -6.27 2.97 -8.07
C VAL A 43 -6.80 4.17 -8.84
N VAL A 44 -7.33 5.16 -8.12
CA VAL A 44 -7.90 6.38 -8.71
C VAL A 44 -7.31 7.58 -7.99
N SER A 45 -6.69 8.46 -8.75
CA SER A 45 -6.28 9.79 -8.28
C SER A 45 -7.38 10.79 -8.64
N ASP A 46 -7.93 11.46 -7.64
CA ASP A 46 -8.85 12.58 -7.85
C ASP A 46 -8.08 13.89 -7.64
N GLU A 47 -7.72 14.53 -8.75
CA GLU A 47 -6.99 15.79 -8.74
C GLU A 47 -7.79 16.95 -8.15
N VAL A 48 -9.13 16.87 -8.15
CA VAL A 48 -10.00 17.94 -7.65
C VAL A 48 -10.04 17.91 -6.12
N SER A 49 -10.23 16.73 -5.52
CA SER A 49 -10.16 16.57 -4.06
C SER A 49 -8.72 16.54 -3.55
N GLY A 50 -7.77 16.17 -4.39
CA GLY A 50 -6.38 15.91 -4.01
C GLY A 50 -6.27 14.60 -3.23
N ASP A 51 -7.09 13.61 -3.55
CA ASP A 51 -7.10 12.32 -2.86
C ASP A 51 -6.65 11.20 -3.80
N LEU A 52 -5.94 10.20 -3.26
CA LEU A 52 -5.70 8.93 -3.93
C LEU A 52 -6.51 7.84 -3.24
N ARG A 53 -7.44 7.24 -4.00
CA ARG A 53 -8.30 6.16 -3.55
C ARG A 53 -7.83 4.84 -4.14
N ILE A 54 -7.59 3.87 -3.27
CA ILE A 54 -7.15 2.54 -3.65
C ILE A 54 -8.13 1.52 -3.09
N ARG A 55 -8.77 0.76 -3.98
CA ARG A 55 -9.54 -0.42 -3.60
C ARG A 55 -8.60 -1.60 -3.56
N ALA A 56 -8.50 -2.27 -2.42
CA ALA A 56 -7.62 -3.41 -2.24
C ALA A 56 -8.32 -4.59 -1.58
N VAL A 57 -7.90 -5.80 -1.95
CA VAL A 57 -8.32 -7.04 -1.29
C VAL A 57 -7.18 -7.54 -0.43
N PHE A 58 -7.45 -7.67 0.87
CA PHE A 58 -6.55 -8.16 1.90
C PHE A 58 -6.76 -9.64 2.10
N ASP A 59 -5.66 -10.40 2.16
CA ASP A 59 -5.64 -11.85 2.38
C ASP A 59 -6.65 -12.61 1.48
N GLU A 60 -6.86 -12.11 0.26
CA GLU A 60 -7.80 -12.64 -0.76
C GLU A 60 -9.27 -12.71 -0.33
N ARG A 61 -9.65 -12.00 0.75
CA ARG A 61 -10.98 -12.16 1.38
C ARG A 61 -11.67 -10.85 1.67
N GLU A 62 -10.95 -9.89 2.23
CA GLU A 62 -11.54 -8.66 2.73
C GLU A 62 -11.22 -7.50 1.81
N GLU A 63 -12.25 -6.93 1.22
CA GLU A 63 -12.10 -5.73 0.43
C GLU A 63 -12.21 -4.48 1.30
N ARG A 64 -11.25 -3.56 1.12
CA ARG A 64 -11.29 -2.25 1.75
C ARG A 64 -10.87 -1.15 0.79
N GLU A 65 -11.32 0.06 1.09
CA GLU A 65 -10.86 1.27 0.43
C GLU A 65 -9.81 1.95 1.31
N LEU A 66 -8.68 2.26 0.70
CA LEU A 66 -7.59 3.02 1.28
C LEU A 66 -7.64 4.42 0.68
N VAL A 67 -7.78 5.44 1.52
CA VAL A 67 -7.87 6.83 1.09
C VAL A 67 -6.64 7.58 1.59
N TYR A 68 -5.80 8.01 0.66
CA TYR A 68 -4.69 8.91 0.91
C TYR A 68 -5.17 10.34 0.69
N GLU A 69 -5.49 11.02 1.77
CA GLU A 69 -6.02 12.37 1.66
C GLU A 69 -4.95 13.45 1.59
N GLY A 70 -5.23 14.51 0.85
CA GLY A 70 -4.28 15.60 0.62
C GLY A 70 -2.98 15.05 0.01
N MET A 71 -3.15 14.15 -0.96
CA MET A 71 -2.11 13.57 -1.79
C MET A 71 -1.47 14.67 -2.64
N TYR A 72 -0.16 14.77 -2.52
CA TYR A 72 0.69 15.68 -3.30
C TYR A 72 1.39 14.95 -4.44
N TYR A 73 1.72 13.68 -4.23
CA TYR A 73 2.39 12.85 -5.21
C TYR A 73 2.10 11.37 -4.96
N SER A 74 1.97 10.61 -6.04
CA SER A 74 1.82 9.16 -6.01
C SER A 74 2.54 8.53 -7.19
N GLN A 75 3.32 7.48 -6.91
CA GLN A 75 3.83 6.56 -7.94
C GLN A 75 2.85 5.42 -8.25
N LEU A 76 1.80 5.29 -7.44
CA LEU A 76 0.70 4.37 -7.70
C LEU A 76 -0.35 5.08 -8.54
N ASP A 77 -0.71 4.45 -9.65
CA ASP A 77 -1.68 4.93 -10.62
C ASP A 77 -2.51 3.75 -11.17
N GLU A 78 -3.31 4.00 -12.21
CA GLU A 78 -4.14 2.97 -12.85
C GLU A 78 -3.32 1.78 -13.39
N SER A 79 -2.06 2.00 -13.76
CA SER A 79 -1.16 0.93 -14.24
C SER A 79 -0.71 -0.02 -13.12
N SER A 80 -0.87 0.41 -11.86
CA SER A 80 -0.52 -0.36 -10.66
C SER A 80 -1.59 -1.38 -10.27
N VAL A 81 -2.74 -1.41 -10.96
CA VAL A 81 -3.79 -2.40 -10.74
C VAL A 81 -3.25 -3.81 -10.95
N GLY A 82 -3.55 -4.70 -10.00
CA GLY A 82 -3.07 -6.08 -9.97
C GLY A 82 -1.78 -6.29 -9.18
N PHE A 83 -1.08 -5.22 -8.77
CA PHE A 83 0.09 -5.35 -7.91
C PHE A 83 -0.27 -5.97 -6.56
N VAL A 84 0.67 -6.75 -6.02
CA VAL A 84 0.56 -7.31 -4.68
C VAL A 84 1.48 -6.52 -3.76
N VAL A 85 0.90 -5.71 -2.89
CA VAL A 85 1.61 -5.00 -1.82
C VAL A 85 1.94 -6.01 -0.73
N THR A 86 3.23 -6.28 -0.57
CA THR A 86 3.74 -7.13 0.50
C THR A 86 3.80 -6.37 1.83
N LEU A 87 4.14 -5.09 1.78
CA LEU A 87 4.20 -4.21 2.95
C LEU A 87 3.99 -2.74 2.54
N ALA A 88 3.18 -2.02 3.29
CA ALA A 88 3.05 -0.58 3.23
C ALA A 88 3.45 0.05 4.57
N ALA A 89 4.37 0.99 4.53
CA ALA A 89 4.88 1.67 5.72
C ALA A 89 5.03 3.19 5.50
N GLU A 90 4.99 3.98 6.56
CA GLU A 90 5.47 5.35 6.58
C GLU A 90 6.97 5.35 6.82
N ILE A 91 7.66 6.21 6.07
CA ILE A 91 9.07 6.50 6.23
C ILE A 91 9.26 8.02 6.40
N THR A 92 10.39 8.40 6.97
CA THR A 92 10.79 9.80 7.08
C THR A 92 11.59 10.23 5.85
N PRO A 93 11.61 11.53 5.49
CA PRO A 93 12.46 12.01 4.39
C PRO A 93 13.94 11.66 4.55
N ALA A 94 14.44 11.58 5.79
CA ALA A 94 15.83 11.21 6.06
C ALA A 94 16.18 9.77 5.64
N GLN A 95 15.20 8.87 5.60
CA GLN A 95 15.41 7.48 5.21
C GLN A 95 15.59 7.32 3.70
N LEU A 96 15.21 8.28 2.85
CA LEU A 96 15.33 8.16 1.40
C LEU A 96 16.78 7.99 0.89
N ILE A 97 17.78 8.30 1.72
CA ILE A 97 19.19 8.03 1.42
C ILE A 97 19.54 6.54 1.49
N GLU A 98 18.74 5.74 2.19
CA GLU A 98 19.00 4.32 2.39
C GLU A 98 18.88 3.56 1.05
N PRO A 99 19.79 2.60 0.75
CA PRO A 99 19.86 1.95 -0.55
C PRO A 99 18.55 1.31 -1.03
N GLU A 100 17.75 0.77 -0.11
CA GLU A 100 16.45 0.14 -0.39
C GLU A 100 15.43 1.08 -1.01
N TYR A 101 15.50 2.39 -0.73
CA TYR A 101 14.55 3.37 -1.27
C TYR A 101 15.06 4.07 -2.53
N ARG A 102 16.34 3.89 -2.89
CA ARG A 102 17.01 4.68 -3.93
C ARG A 102 16.23 4.75 -5.24
N GLN A 103 15.67 3.64 -5.70
CA GLN A 103 14.93 3.61 -6.97
C GLN A 103 13.62 4.41 -6.89
N ALA A 104 12.87 4.26 -5.80
CA ALA A 104 11.62 4.98 -5.60
C ALA A 104 11.88 6.47 -5.33
N ALA A 105 12.94 6.80 -4.58
CA ALA A 105 13.40 8.15 -4.32
C ALA A 105 13.83 8.85 -5.61
N ALA A 106 14.59 8.18 -6.49
CA ALA A 106 15.00 8.75 -7.77
C ALA A 106 13.79 9.18 -8.62
N ARG A 107 12.77 8.32 -8.76
CA ARG A 107 11.53 8.68 -9.45
C ARG A 107 10.79 9.83 -8.77
N LEU A 108 10.75 9.89 -7.45
CA LEU A 108 10.16 11.02 -6.73
C LEU A 108 10.87 12.34 -7.08
N TYR A 109 12.20 12.35 -7.09
CA TYR A 109 12.98 13.53 -7.43
C TYR A 109 12.85 13.90 -8.92
N ASP A 110 12.83 12.91 -9.81
CA ASP A 110 12.74 13.12 -11.26
C ASP A 110 11.33 13.56 -11.70
N ASP A 111 10.27 12.89 -11.22
CA ASP A 111 8.89 13.13 -11.65
C ASP A 111 8.31 14.41 -11.02
N CYS A 112 8.59 14.65 -9.74
CA CYS A 112 8.04 15.77 -8.98
C CYS A 112 8.97 17.00 -9.00
N GLY A 113 10.23 16.84 -9.42
CA GLY A 113 11.25 17.87 -9.22
C GLY A 113 11.51 18.17 -7.75
N ALA A 114 11.16 17.23 -6.86
CA ALA A 114 11.30 17.40 -5.43
C ALA A 114 12.79 17.49 -5.06
N ASP A 115 13.08 18.13 -3.93
CA ASP A 115 14.39 18.06 -3.29
C ASP A 115 14.21 17.80 -1.78
N ASP A 116 15.32 17.57 -1.09
CA ASP A 116 15.27 17.28 0.35
C ASP A 116 14.72 18.45 1.17
N ALA A 117 14.86 19.69 0.70
CA ALA A 117 14.32 20.85 1.40
C ALA A 117 12.79 20.89 1.30
N PHE A 118 12.27 20.67 0.10
CA PHE A 118 10.85 20.52 -0.18
C PHE A 118 10.24 19.40 0.66
N LEU A 119 10.82 18.20 0.65
CA LEU A 119 10.28 17.06 1.42
C LEU A 119 10.27 17.31 2.93
N ARG A 120 11.32 17.96 3.47
CA ARG A 120 11.33 18.37 4.89
C ARG A 120 10.23 19.39 5.20
N ASP A 121 10.01 20.37 4.33
CA ASP A 121 8.98 21.38 4.55
C ASP A 121 7.57 20.82 4.42
N MET A 122 7.34 19.91 3.47
CA MET A 122 6.09 19.14 3.37
C MET A 122 5.83 18.32 4.64
N HIS A 123 6.87 17.69 5.18
CA HIS A 123 6.77 16.93 6.42
C HIS A 123 6.43 17.81 7.63
N LYS A 124 7.05 18.99 7.75
CA LYS A 124 6.71 20.00 8.79
C LYS A 124 5.26 20.47 8.69
N ARG A 125 4.71 20.55 7.47
CA ARG A 125 3.31 20.92 7.20
C ARG A 125 2.32 19.77 7.44
N GLY A 126 2.81 18.62 7.93
CA GLY A 126 1.99 17.47 8.28
C GLY A 126 1.87 16.41 7.20
N SER A 127 2.58 16.54 6.07
CA SER A 127 2.63 15.48 5.06
C SER A 127 3.48 14.30 5.55
N ARG A 128 3.17 13.12 5.03
CA ARG A 128 3.76 11.83 5.37
C ARG A 128 4.13 11.11 4.10
N LEU A 129 5.26 10.40 4.15
CA LEU A 129 5.77 9.65 3.02
C LEU A 129 5.52 8.17 3.28
N PHE A 130 4.76 7.55 2.39
CA PHE A 130 4.40 6.14 2.46
C PHE A 130 5.18 5.40 1.39
N ILE A 131 5.83 4.30 1.77
CA ILE A 131 6.46 3.33 0.87
C ILE A 131 5.57 2.08 0.79
N HIS A 132 5.36 1.62 -0.44
CA HIS A 132 4.67 0.38 -0.77
C HIS A 132 5.65 -0.56 -1.43
N TYR A 133 6.03 -1.61 -0.71
CA TYR A 133 6.77 -2.71 -1.26
C TYR A 133 5.81 -3.64 -2.00
N THR A 134 6.02 -3.80 -3.30
CA THR A 134 5.19 -4.65 -4.17
C THR A 134 6.02 -5.75 -4.80
N ASP A 135 5.35 -6.67 -5.50
CA ASP A 135 5.99 -7.65 -6.37
C ASP A 135 6.72 -7.02 -7.58
N LYS A 136 6.54 -5.72 -7.82
CA LYS A 136 7.22 -4.96 -8.89
C LYS A 136 8.30 -3.99 -8.38
N GLY A 137 8.41 -3.78 -7.07
CA GLY A 137 9.41 -2.89 -6.46
C GLY A 137 8.80 -1.99 -5.38
N GLY A 138 9.57 -0.97 -4.95
CA GLY A 138 9.08 0.03 -4.00
C GLY A 138 8.40 1.20 -4.71
N TYR A 139 7.26 1.66 -4.19
CA TYR A 139 6.47 2.78 -4.72
C TYR A 139 6.18 3.79 -3.62
N LEU A 140 6.30 5.09 -3.91
CA LEU A 140 6.09 6.15 -2.92
C LEU A 140 4.77 6.88 -3.12
N VAL A 141 4.15 7.26 -2.00
CA VAL A 141 3.01 8.19 -1.94
C VAL A 141 3.31 9.27 -0.90
N LEU A 142 3.15 10.53 -1.26
CA LEU A 142 3.25 11.67 -0.36
C LEU A 142 1.85 12.25 -0.14
N ALA A 143 1.31 12.11 1.08
CA ALA A 143 -0.04 12.56 1.43
C ALA A 143 -0.11 13.06 2.87
N LYS A 144 -1.19 13.72 3.27
CA LYS A 144 -1.36 14.18 4.67
C LYS A 144 -1.72 13.05 5.62
N ARG A 145 -2.55 12.11 5.18
CA ARG A 145 -3.00 10.99 6.00
C ARG A 145 -3.47 9.82 5.14
N LEU A 146 -3.46 8.63 5.74
CA LEU A 146 -4.03 7.41 5.20
C LEU A 146 -5.21 6.97 6.07
N ILE A 147 -6.38 6.82 5.46
CA ILE A 147 -7.62 6.37 6.09
C ILE A 147 -8.03 5.02 5.52
N TRP A 148 -8.67 4.22 6.36
CA TRP A 148 -9.24 2.93 6.00
C TRP A 148 -10.76 3.04 6.05
N GLU A 149 -11.38 2.91 4.90
CA GLU A 149 -12.83 2.86 4.80
C GLU A 149 -13.23 1.43 4.49
N LYS A 150 -14.11 0.88 5.33
CA LYS A 150 -14.78 -0.36 4.99
C LYS A 150 -15.80 -0.03 3.91
N GLN A 151 -15.79 -0.74 2.79
CA GLN A 151 -16.88 -0.59 1.84
C GLN A 151 -18.17 -1.05 2.52
N GLU A 152 -19.08 -0.11 2.76
CA GLU A 152 -20.47 -0.44 2.96
C GLU A 152 -20.98 -0.97 1.62
N THR A 153 -21.07 -2.29 1.49
CA THR A 153 -21.77 -2.91 0.38
C THR A 153 -23.20 -2.42 0.41
N SER A 154 -23.49 -1.38 -0.37
CA SER A 154 -24.84 -1.00 -0.72
C SER A 154 -25.42 -2.15 -1.54
N GLN A 155 -26.00 -3.12 -0.85
CA GLN A 155 -26.94 -4.05 -1.44
C GLN A 155 -28.12 -3.20 -1.93
N LYS A 156 -28.05 -2.73 -3.17
CA LYS A 156 -29.26 -2.49 -3.94
C LYS A 156 -29.89 -3.87 -4.14
N ALA A 157 -30.73 -4.25 -3.18
CA ALA A 157 -31.71 -5.29 -3.34
C ALA A 157 -32.48 -4.96 -4.63
N GLY A 158 -32.17 -5.69 -5.69
CA GLY A 158 -33.06 -5.79 -6.83
C GLY A 158 -34.33 -6.44 -6.32
N GLU A 159 -35.34 -5.61 -6.04
CA GLU A 159 -36.69 -6.05 -5.78
C GLU A 159 -37.24 -6.61 -7.10
N ASN A 160 -37.01 -7.90 -7.29
CA ASN A 160 -37.49 -8.68 -8.42
C ASN A 160 -38.71 -9.46 -7.93
N THR A 161 -39.89 -8.85 -7.94
CA THR A 161 -41.16 -9.52 -7.65
C THR A 161 -41.90 -9.82 -8.95
N ASN A 162 -41.54 -10.94 -9.57
CA ASN A 162 -42.42 -11.68 -10.47
C ASN A 162 -43.14 -12.78 -9.67
N ARG A 163 -44.46 -12.63 -9.47
CA ARG A 163 -45.50 -13.69 -9.32
C ARG A 163 -46.82 -13.01 -9.72
N THR A 164 -47.49 -13.25 -10.85
CA THR A 164 -48.17 -14.46 -11.35
C THR A 164 -49.01 -15.21 -10.31
N SER A 165 -50.31 -14.90 -10.28
CA SER A 165 -51.49 -15.81 -10.10
C SER A 165 -52.74 -14.91 -10.06
N SER A 166 -53.57 -14.86 -11.12
CA SER A 166 -54.74 -15.75 -11.33
C SER A 166 -55.78 -15.65 -10.23
N GLY A 167 -56.90 -14.98 -10.55
CA GLY A 167 -58.13 -14.86 -9.76
C GLY A 167 -59.14 -14.02 -10.54
#